data_AF-A0A2V5WEA3-F1
#
_entry.id   AF-A0A2V5WEA3-F1
#
_cell.length_a   1.000
_cell.length_b   1.000
_cell.length_c   1.000
_cell.angle_alpha   90.00
_cell.angle_beta   90.00
_cell.angle_gamma   90.00
#
_symmetry.space_group_name_H-M   'P 1'
#
loop_
_entity.id
_entity.type
_entity.pdbx_description
1 polymer ?
#
loop_
_entity_poly.entity_id
_entity_poly.type
_entity_poly.pdbx_seq_one_letter_code
_entity_poly.pdbx_strand_id
1 'polypeptide(L)' 'RRLCSGPGKLTQALDITDRHHETSICASARRCLLPRPVSDVDVVADSRIGISRSQDFPWRFTLARSPFISRPVRIGPI' A
#
# COMPACT_ATOMS: atom_id res chain seq x y z
N ARG A 1 4.01 -6.60 12.97
CA ARG A 1 2.88 -6.24 12.06
C ARG A 1 2.22 -4.89 12.36
N ARG A 2 2.69 -4.07 13.32
CA ARG A 2 2.01 -2.79 13.69
C ARG A 2 2.65 -1.52 13.09
N LEU A 3 3.85 -1.61 12.51
CA LEU A 3 4.58 -0.44 12.01
C LEU A 3 3.97 0.13 10.71
N CYS A 4 3.81 -0.70 9.68
CA CYS A 4 3.39 -0.22 8.35
C CYS A 4 2.04 -0.81 7.87
N SER A 5 1.19 -1.25 8.80
CA SER A 5 -0.12 -1.88 8.48
C SER A 5 -1.25 -0.87 8.33
N GLY A 6 -0.99 0.24 7.64
CA GLY A 6 -1.97 1.30 7.36
C GLY A 6 -1.30 2.57 6.86
N PRO A 7 -2.01 3.43 6.12
CA PRO A 7 -1.42 4.63 5.51
C PRO A 7 -0.81 5.57 6.54
N GLY A 8 -1.56 5.93 7.60
CA GLY A 8 -1.03 6.80 8.67
C GLY A 8 0.08 6.15 9.52
N LYS A 9 0.06 4.84 9.70
CA LYS A 9 1.11 4.13 10.46
C LYS A 9 2.42 4.08 9.65
N LEU A 10 2.31 3.81 8.35
CA LEU A 10 3.44 3.83 7.42
C LEU A 10 4.11 5.21 7.41
N THR A 11 3.33 6.29 7.30
CA THR A 11 3.90 7.65 7.28
C THR A 11 4.60 7.99 8.59
N GLN A 12 4.02 7.62 9.74
CA GLN A 12 4.67 7.76 11.04
C GLN A 12 5.97 6.96 11.14
N ALA A 13 5.97 5.69 10.73
CA ALA A 13 7.12 4.81 10.82
C ALA A 13 8.30 5.27 9.94
N LEU A 14 8.01 5.99 8.85
CA LEU A 14 9.01 6.46 7.88
C LEU A 14 9.29 7.97 7.97
N ASP A 15 8.74 8.66 8.98
CA ASP A 15 8.86 10.11 9.15
C ASP A 15 8.45 10.91 7.89
N ILE A 16 7.35 10.48 7.27
CA ILE A 16 6.71 11.17 6.13
C ILE A 16 5.68 12.14 6.69
N THR A 17 5.99 13.42 6.59
CA THR A 17 5.13 14.54 6.99
C THR A 17 4.82 15.46 5.81
N ASP A 18 4.02 16.51 6.03
CA ASP A 18 3.66 17.52 5.01
C ASP A 18 4.85 18.23 4.37
N ARG A 19 6.03 18.22 5.00
CA ARG A 19 7.27 18.74 4.38
C ARG A 19 7.67 18.03 3.08
N HIS A 20 7.06 16.87 2.80
CA HIS A 20 7.30 16.11 1.57
C HIS A 20 6.18 16.29 0.53
N HIS A 21 5.16 17.09 0.82
CA HIS A 21 4.13 17.42 -0.15
C HIS A 21 4.76 18.04 -1.41
N GLU A 22 4.28 17.63 -2.60
CA GLU A 22 4.79 18.06 -3.91
C GLU A 22 6.27 17.75 -4.20
N THR A 23 6.96 17.01 -3.32
CA THR A 23 8.35 16.60 -3.56
C THR A 23 8.44 15.41 -4.52
N SER A 24 9.46 15.41 -5.37
CA SER A 24 9.69 14.30 -6.30
C SER A 24 10.31 13.08 -5.60
N ILE A 25 9.65 11.93 -5.74
CA ILE A 25 10.16 10.62 -5.28
C ILE A 25 11.35 10.12 -6.14
N CYS A 26 11.54 10.70 -7.33
CA CYS A 26 12.61 10.34 -8.26
C CYS A 26 13.87 11.20 -8.09
N ALA A 27 13.78 12.31 -7.34
CA ALA A 27 14.88 13.27 -7.22
C ALA A 27 15.89 12.94 -6.09
N SER A 28 15.60 11.97 -5.21
CA SER A 28 16.43 11.67 -4.03
C SER A 28 16.69 10.18 -3.87
N ALA A 29 17.95 9.80 -3.66
CA ALA A 29 18.32 8.42 -3.33
C ALA A 29 17.87 7.98 -1.92
N ARG A 30 17.59 8.91 -1.00
CA ARG A 30 17.22 8.57 0.40
C ARG A 30 15.74 8.19 0.56
N ARG A 31 14.87 8.66 -0.32
CA ARG A 31 13.42 8.41 -0.31
C ARG A 31 12.99 8.05 -1.73
N CYS A 32 13.37 6.86 -2.15
CA CYS A 32 13.15 6.36 -3.50
C CYS A 32 12.40 5.03 -3.50
N LEU A 33 11.93 4.64 -4.67
CA LEU A 33 11.44 3.30 -4.94
C LEU A 33 12.58 2.50 -5.57
N LEU A 34 12.89 1.35 -4.98
CA LEU A 34 13.88 0.43 -5.54
C LEU A 34 13.17 -0.68 -6.31
N PRO A 35 13.71 -1.11 -7.47
CA PRO A 35 13.18 -2.26 -8.17
C PRO A 35 13.30 -3.50 -7.28
N ARG A 36 12.23 -4.28 -7.20
CA ARG A 36 12.27 -5.60 -6.58
C ARG A 36 12.91 -6.57 -7.59
N PRO A 37 13.90 -7.40 -7.20
CA PRO A 37 14.41 -8.46 -8.07
C PRO A 37 13.23 -9.36 -8.48
N VAL A 38 13.10 -9.60 -9.79
CA VAL A 38 11.89 -10.10 -10.46
C VAL A 38 11.39 -11.40 -9.82
N SER A 39 10.13 -11.37 -9.39
CA SER A 39 9.35 -12.54 -8.97
C SER A 39 7.89 -12.24 -9.25
N ASP A 40 7.17 -13.14 -9.90
CA ASP A 40 5.71 -13.04 -9.99
C ASP A 40 5.11 -12.93 -8.58
N VAL A 41 4.08 -12.10 -8.47
CA VAL A 41 3.35 -11.90 -7.22
C VAL A 41 1.87 -12.11 -7.45
N ASP A 42 1.25 -12.85 -6.54
CA ASP A 42 -0.20 -12.98 -6.50
C ASP A 42 -0.80 -11.64 -6.04
N VAL A 43 -1.46 -10.93 -6.95
CA VAL A 43 -2.15 -9.66 -6.64
C VAL A 43 -3.64 -9.92 -6.42
N VAL A 44 -4.16 -9.45 -5.30
CA VAL A 44 -5.60 -9.41 -5.03
C VAL A 44 -6.11 -7.99 -5.21
N ALA A 45 -7.11 -7.82 -6.08
CA ALA A 45 -7.85 -6.59 -6.27
C ALA A 45 -9.15 -6.63 -5.43
N ASP A 46 -9.43 -5.57 -4.67
CA ASP A 46 -10.57 -5.46 -3.76
C ASP A 46 -11.04 -4.00 -3.67
N SER A 47 -12.17 -3.77 -3.01
CA SER A 47 -12.71 -2.46 -2.65
C SER A 47 -11.74 -1.63 -1.81
N ARG A 48 -11.76 -0.30 -2.04
CA ARG A 48 -10.99 0.67 -1.25
C ARG A 48 -11.64 0.90 0.12
N ILE A 49 -10.82 1.32 1.09
CA ILE A 49 -11.22 1.43 2.50
C ILE A 49 -11.52 2.88 2.84
N GLY A 50 -12.63 3.13 3.55
CA GLY A 50 -12.93 4.45 4.14
C GLY A 50 -13.43 5.50 3.15
N ILE A 51 -13.96 5.08 2.01
CA ILE A 51 -14.55 5.99 1.00
C ILE A 51 -16.07 5.80 0.95
N SER A 52 -16.81 6.86 0.61
CA SER A 52 -18.28 6.85 0.44
C SER A 52 -18.74 6.75 -1.01
N ARG A 53 -17.84 6.97 -1.97
CA ARG A 53 -18.12 6.97 -3.42
C ARG A 53 -17.31 5.89 -4.11
N SER A 54 -17.87 5.27 -5.14
CA SER A 54 -17.18 4.24 -5.93
C SER A 54 -16.64 3.10 -5.05
N GLN A 55 -17.44 2.65 -4.08
CA GLN A 55 -17.06 1.63 -3.09
C GLN A 55 -16.88 0.25 -3.73
N ASP A 56 -17.69 -0.06 -4.75
CA ASP A 56 -17.72 -1.40 -5.37
C ASP A 56 -16.61 -1.63 -6.39
N PHE A 57 -15.83 -0.60 -6.73
CA PHE A 57 -14.74 -0.73 -7.69
C PHE A 57 -13.51 -1.39 -7.05
N PRO A 58 -12.88 -2.37 -7.72
CA PRO A 58 -11.74 -3.13 -7.19
C PRO A 58 -10.41 -2.36 -7.35
N TRP A 59 -10.34 -1.15 -6.80
CA TRP A 59 -9.19 -0.23 -6.94
C TRP A 59 -8.25 -0.25 -5.73
N ARG A 60 -8.24 -1.33 -4.96
CA ARG A 60 -7.24 -1.60 -3.92
C ARG A 60 -6.49 -2.87 -4.28
N PHE A 61 -5.20 -2.76 -4.53
CA PHE A 61 -4.33 -3.87 -4.92
C PHE A 61 -3.42 -4.26 -3.76
N THR A 62 -3.30 -5.56 -3.49
CA THR A 62 -2.51 -6.08 -2.37
C THR A 62 -1.82 -7.39 -2.73
N LEU A 63 -0.74 -7.71 -2.04
CA LEU A 63 -0.11 -9.02 -2.13
C LEU A 63 -0.99 -10.06 -1.44
N ALA A 64 -1.35 -11.13 -2.16
CA ALA A 64 -2.15 -12.22 -1.62
C ALA A 64 -1.50 -12.83 -0.37
N ARG A 65 -2.33 -13.17 0.63
CA ARG A 65 -1.91 -13.81 1.89
C ARG A 65 -0.86 -13.01 2.69
N SER A 66 -0.61 -11.75 2.37
CA SER A 66 0.39 -10.95 3.07
C SER A 66 -0.05 -10.61 4.50
N PRO A 67 0.77 -10.91 5.52
CA PRO A 67 0.45 -10.60 6.91
C PRO A 67 0.58 -9.11 7.27
N PHE A 68 1.03 -8.28 6.34
CA PHE A 68 1.34 -6.87 6.56
C PHE A 68 0.26 -5.90 6.05
N ILE A 69 -0.77 -6.41 5.36
CA ILE A 69 -1.88 -5.58 4.86
C ILE A 69 -2.70 -4.99 5.99
N SER A 70 -3.21 -3.78 5.79
CA SER A 70 -3.95 -3.02 6.80
C SER A 70 -5.34 -3.58 7.11
N ARG A 71 -6.04 -4.07 6.09
CA ARG A 71 -7.28 -4.86 6.22
C ARG A 71 -7.18 -6.12 5.38
N PRO A 72 -7.64 -7.27 5.93
CA PRO A 72 -7.80 -8.50 5.17
C PRO A 72 -8.51 -8.26 3.84
N VAL A 73 -8.09 -8.99 2.81
CA VAL A 73 -8.69 -8.93 1.47
C VAL A 73 -9.63 -10.11 1.31
N ARG A 74 -10.73 -9.93 0.57
CA ARG A 74 -11.58 -11.05 0.20
C ARG A 74 -10.89 -11.84 -0.91
N ILE A 75 -10.44 -13.04 -0.59
CA ILE A 75 -9.96 -14.01 -1.57
C ILE A 75 -11.16 -14.92 -1.84
N GLY A 76 -11.65 -14.97 -3.07
CA GLY A 76 -12.68 -15.94 -3.46
C GLY A 76 -12.18 -17.38 -3.24
N PRO A 77 -13.07 -18.38 -3.17
CA PRO A 77 -12.62 -19.77 -3.15
C PRO A 77 -11.78 -20.05 -4.40
N ILE A 78 -10.68 -20.79 -4.18
CA ILE A 78 -9.82 -21.36 -5.23
C ILE A 78 -10.58 -22.39 -6.04
#